data_AF-A0A6L8FNM1-F1
#
_entry.id   AF-A0A6L8FNM1-F1
#
_cell.length_a   1.000
_cell.length_b   1.000
_cell.length_c   1.000
_cell.angle_alpha   90.00
_cell.angle_beta   90.00
_cell.angle_gamma   90.00
#
_symmetry.space_group_name_H-M   'P 1'
#
loop_
_entity.id
_entity.type
_entity.pdbx_description
1 polymer ?
#
loop_
_entity_poly.entity_id
_entity_poly.type
_entity_poly.pdbx_seq_one_letter_code
_entity_poly.pdbx_strand_id
1 'polypeptide(L)' 'MLSDGGRHHAVTVDRSEAGFVREEARRAGIAAHGRYYPDRVRVGYWTETGEDAERLRSLALRRGIRQR' A
#
# COMPACT_ATOMS: atom_id res chain seq x y z
N MET A 1 1.41 -1.68 27.73
CA MET A 1 1.22 -0.47 26.90
C MET A 1 1.49 -0.92 25.48
N LEU A 2 0.44 -1.11 24.68
CA LEU A 2 0.64 -1.29 23.24
C LEU A 2 1.22 0.04 22.76
N SER A 3 2.44 0.06 22.26
CA SER A 3 2.88 1.18 21.42
C SER A 3 2.08 1.07 20.13
N ASP A 4 0.81 1.46 20.16
CA ASP A 4 -0.16 1.49 19.04
C ASP A 4 0.23 2.56 18.00
N GLY A 5 1.53 2.77 17.77
CA GLY A 5 2.08 3.76 16.82
C GLY A 5 1.88 3.38 15.35
N GLY A 6 1.40 2.16 15.09
CA GLY A 6 1.05 1.71 13.76
C GLY A 6 -0.08 2.53 13.16
N ARG A 7 0.14 3.18 12.02
CA ARG A 7 -0.93 3.82 11.24
C ARG A 7 -1.35 2.91 10.10
N HIS A 8 -2.65 2.71 9.94
CA HIS A 8 -3.19 2.00 8.79
C HIS A 8 -3.24 2.95 7.58
N HIS A 9 -2.60 2.52 6.50
CA HIS A 9 -2.61 3.23 5.22
C HIS A 9 -3.24 2.35 4.14
N ALA A 10 -3.78 2.97 3.10
CA ALA A 10 -4.30 2.22 1.96
C ALA A 10 -4.08 2.98 0.66
N VAL A 11 -3.79 2.24 -0.40
CA VAL A 11 -3.75 2.74 -1.77
C VAL A 11 -4.71 1.94 -2.62
N THR A 12 -5.51 2.64 -3.42
CA THR A 12 -6.37 2.03 -4.43
C THR A 12 -5.63 2.05 -5.75
N VAL A 13 -5.50 0.88 -6.37
CA VAL A 13 -4.77 0.70 -7.64
C VAL A 13 -5.58 -0.16 -8.58
N ASP A 14 -5.36 -0.04 -9.88
CA ASP A 14 -5.99 -0.94 -10.85
C ASP A 14 -5.54 -2.39 -10.61
N ARG A 15 -6.39 -3.35 -10.98
CA ARG A 15 -6.11 -4.77 -10.73
C ARG A 15 -4.81 -5.25 -11.37
N SER A 16 -4.42 -4.70 -12.51
CA SER A 16 -3.14 -5.00 -13.18
C SER A 16 -1.92 -4.53 -12.35
N GLU A 17 -2.07 -3.43 -11.60
CA GLU A 17 -1.00 -2.81 -10.83
C GLU A 17 -0.92 -3.34 -9.38
N ALA A 18 -1.95 -4.06 -8.93
CA ALA A 18 -2.04 -4.61 -7.58
C ALA A 18 -0.90 -5.57 -7.23
N GLY A 19 -0.40 -6.33 -8.21
CA GLY A 19 0.74 -7.24 -8.03
C GLY A 19 2.02 -6.47 -7.68
N PHE A 20 2.28 -5.37 -8.39
CA PHE A 20 3.45 -4.54 -8.15
C PHE A 20 3.44 -3.91 -6.76
N VAL A 21 2.32 -3.32 -6.33
CA VAL A 21 2.21 -2.69 -5.01
C VAL A 21 2.42 -3.70 -3.88
N ARG A 22 1.91 -4.93 -4.03
CA ARG A 22 2.13 -5.99 -3.04
C ARG A 22 3.58 -6.45 -2.99
N GLU A 23 4.26 -6.56 -4.13
CA GLU A 23 5.66 -6.94 -4.18
C GLU A 23 6.55 -5.88 -3.54
N GLU A 24 6.31 -4.59 -3.81
CA GLU A 24 7.04 -3.50 -3.18
C GLU A 24 6.78 -3.42 -1.68
N ALA A 25 5.52 -3.60 -1.23
CA ALA A 25 5.22 -3.66 0.20
C ALA A 25 5.96 -4.82 0.88
N ARG A 26 6.01 -5.99 0.23
CA ARG A 26 6.79 -7.15 0.70
C ARG A 26 8.29 -6.85 0.76
N ARG A 27 8.85 -6.19 -0.26
CA ARG A 27 10.28 -5.77 -0.27
C ARG A 27 10.60 -4.79 0.85
N ALA A 28 9.65 -3.94 1.22
CA ALA A 28 9.79 -3.02 2.35
C ALA A 28 9.52 -3.69 3.72
N GLY A 29 9.21 -4.98 3.78
CA GLY A 29 8.90 -5.68 5.03
C GLY A 29 7.53 -5.32 5.63
N ILE A 30 6.67 -4.67 4.84
CA ILE A 30 5.37 -4.17 5.29
C ILE A 30 4.31 -5.24 5.07
N ALA A 31 3.56 -5.57 6.12
CA ALA A 31 2.39 -6.42 6.02
C ALA A 31 1.28 -5.70 5.23
N ALA A 32 1.02 -6.16 4.00
CA ALA A 32 -0.01 -5.62 3.13
C ALA A 32 -1.16 -6.61 2.94
N HIS A 33 -2.38 -6.10 2.98
CA HIS A 33 -3.63 -6.83 2.75
C HIS A 33 -4.37 -6.18 1.59
N GLY A 34 -4.92 -6.96 0.65
CA GLY A 34 -5.66 -6.39 -0.47
C GLY A 34 -7.13 -6.75 -0.44
N ARG A 35 -7.99 -5.74 -0.58
CA ARG A 35 -9.42 -5.91 -0.86
C ARG A 35 -9.64 -5.78 -2.37
N TYR A 36 -10.18 -6.84 -2.97
CA TYR A 36 -10.44 -6.89 -4.40
C TYR A 36 -11.81 -6.28 -4.74
N TYR A 37 -11.83 -5.44 -5.76
CA TYR A 37 -13.01 -4.93 -6.45
C TYR A 37 -12.93 -5.36 -7.93
N PRO A 38 -14.02 -5.23 -8.72
CA PRO A 38 -14.05 -5.72 -10.09
C PRO A 38 -12.94 -5.15 -10.99
N ASP A 39 -12.64 -3.86 -10.85
CA ASP A 39 -11.70 -3.07 -11.64
C ASP A 39 -10.40 -2.72 -10.89
N ARG A 40 -10.47 -2.69 -9.56
CA ARG A 40 -9.40 -2.16 -8.69
C ARG A 40 -9.11 -3.05 -7.50
N VAL A 41 -7.96 -2.83 -6.87
CA VAL A 41 -7.57 -3.45 -5.61
C VAL A 41 -7.20 -2.35 -4.65
N ARG A 42 -7.80 -2.37 -3.47
CA ARG A 42 -7.35 -1.54 -2.36
C ARG A 42 -6.32 -2.33 -1.57
N VAL A 43 -5.06 -1.91 -1.63
CA VAL A 43 -3.98 -2.48 -0.84
C VAL A 43 -3.86 -1.66 0.44
N GLY A 44 -4.34 -2.21 1.55
CA GLY A 44 -4.13 -1.69 2.90
C GLY A 44 -2.84 -2.23 3.48
N TYR A 45 -2.16 -1.47 4.33
CA TYR A 45 -0.96 -1.90 5.00
C TYR A 45 -0.78 -1.16 6.33
N TRP A 46 -0.09 -1.80 7.27
CA TRP A 46 0.23 -1.25 8.58
C TRP A 46 1.72 -0.95 8.64
N THR A 47 2.07 0.26 9.06
CA THR A 47 3.45 0.63 9.34
C THR A 47 3.52 1.44 10.63
N GLU A 48 4.58 1.23 11.40
CA GLU A 48 4.90 1.99 12.62
C GLU A 48 5.43 3.39 12.29
N THR A 49 5.88 3.62 11.05
CA THR A 49 6.43 4.91 10.60
C THR A 49 5.71 5.42 9.35
N GLY A 50 5.42 6.72 9.30
CA GLY A 50 4.78 7.33 8.13
C GLY A 50 5.62 7.30 6.85
N GLU A 51 6.95 7.12 6.98
CA GLU A 51 7.90 7.14 5.86
C GLU A 51 7.69 5.98 4.89
N ASP A 52 7.45 4.78 5.41
CA ASP A 52 7.19 3.59 4.59
C ASP A 52 5.89 3.71 3.80
N ALA A 53 4.89 4.36 4.40
CA ALA A 53 3.64 4.69 3.71
C ALA A 53 3.83 5.74 2.62
N GLU A 54 4.60 6.80 2.89
CA GLU A 54 4.95 7.78 1.87
C GLU A 54 5.77 7.18 0.74
N ARG A 55 6.66 6.22 1.04
CA ARG A 55 7.45 5.53 0.02
C ARG A 55 6.58 4.70 -0.92
N LEU A 56 5.68 3.88 -0.37
CA LEU A 56 4.72 3.12 -1.19
C LEU A 56 3.78 4.04 -1.97
N ARG A 57 3.30 5.12 -1.35
CA ARG A 57 2.47 6.12 -2.02
C ARG A 57 3.22 6.81 -3.15
N SER A 58 4.48 7.18 -2.93
CA SER A 58 5.36 7.83 -3.91
C SER A 58 5.72 6.89 -5.06
N LEU A 59 5.98 5.61 -4.78
CA LEU A 59 6.19 4.58 -5.80
C LEU A 59 4.95 4.40 -6.68
N ALA A 60 3.77 4.36 -6.07
CA ALA A 60 2.52 4.32 -6.82
C ALA A 60 2.34 5.56 -7.72
N LEU A 61 2.60 6.76 -7.19
CA LEU A 61 2.52 8.01 -7.95
C LEU A 61 3.54 8.08 -9.10
N ARG A 62 4.80 7.71 -8.85
CA ARG A 62 5.88 7.72 -9.87
C ARG A 62 5.59 6.80 -11.04
N ARG A 63 4.83 5.73 -10.82
CA ARG A 63 4.45 4.76 -11.85
C ARG A 63 3.16 5.16 -12.58
N GLY A 64 2.60 6.34 -12.27
CA GLY A 64 1.35 6.81 -12.85
C GLY A 64 0.12 6.04 -12.35
N ILE A 65 0.26 5.26 -11.27
CA ILE A 65 -0.86 4.52 -10.71
C ILE A 65 -1.82 5.53 -10.09
N ARG A 66 -2.97 5.68 -10.73
CA ARG A 66 -3.98 6.67 -10.36
C ARG A 66 -4.67 6.21 -9.08
N GLN A 67 -4.24 6.77 -7.94
CA GLN A 67 -4.93 6.59 -6.67
C GLN A 67 -6.30 7.28 -6.78
N ARG A 68 -7.37 6.50 -6.90
CA ARG A 68 -8.76 6.97 -6.82
C ARG A 68 -9.29 6.88 -5.39
#